data_AF-A0A1B6GXD6-F1
#
_entry.id   AF-A0A1B6GXD6-F1
#
_cell.length_a   1.000
_cell.length_b   1.000
_cell.length_c   1.000
_cell.angle_alpha   90.00
_cell.angle_beta   90.00
_cell.angle_gamma   90.00
#
_symmetry.space_group_name_H-M   'P 1'
#
loop_
_entity.id
_entity.type
_entity.pdbx_description
1 polymer ?
#
loop_
_entity_poly.entity_id
_entity_poly.type
_entity_poly.pdbx_seq_one_letter_code
_entity_poly.pdbx_strand_id
1 'polypeptide(L)'
;GMLARSIPYQPGFGTKQLAWMVHTGVIGAVIAPMCLLAGPLAIRAAWYTAGVVGGLSAVAVCAPSDKFLNMTGPLAIGLGVVFVSSLGSMFLPPTTALGAGLYSISLYGGLLLFSGFLLYDTQRIIRAAETYPQYSARPFDPVNASISIYMDTINIFVRILAILMGGDRKRR
;
A
#
# COMPACT_ATOMS: atom_id res chain seq x y z
N GLY A 1 -10.74 0.21 8.17
CA GLY A 1 -9.91 1.40 7.98
C GLY A 1 -10.39 2.49 8.90
N MET A 2 -11.37 3.29 8.45
CA MET A 2 -11.91 4.43 9.21
C MET A 2 -12.35 4.09 10.64
N LEU A 3 -13.04 2.95 10.84
CA LEU A 3 -13.45 2.48 12.17
C LEU A 3 -12.26 2.19 13.10
N ALA A 4 -11.18 1.58 12.60
CA ALA A 4 -9.99 1.33 13.40
C ALA A 4 -9.21 2.62 13.72
N ARG A 5 -9.32 3.65 12.87
CA ARG A 5 -8.72 4.97 13.09
C ARG A 5 -9.48 5.82 14.10
N SER A 6 -10.80 5.70 14.14
CA SER A 6 -11.65 6.49 15.05
C SER A 6 -11.64 6.00 16.50
N ILE A 7 -11.27 4.74 16.74
CA ILE A 7 -11.21 4.17 18.09
C ILE A 7 -9.88 4.58 18.76
N PRO A 8 -9.89 5.17 19.97
CA PRO A 8 -8.67 5.50 20.69
C PRO A 8 -7.87 4.23 21.05
N TYR A 9 -6.55 4.33 21.01
CA TYR A 9 -5.69 3.22 21.40
C TYR A 9 -5.76 2.97 22.91
N GLN A 10 -5.95 1.71 23.28
CA GLN A 10 -5.81 1.21 24.64
C GLN A 10 -4.79 0.07 24.64
N PRO A 11 -3.87 0.02 25.61
CA PRO A 11 -2.91 -1.08 25.71
C PRO A 11 -3.66 -2.40 25.99
N GLY A 12 -3.31 -3.45 25.25
CA GLY A 12 -3.93 -4.78 25.35
C GLY A 12 -4.78 -5.17 24.14
N PHE A 13 -5.42 -6.34 24.22
CA PHE A 13 -6.40 -6.79 23.22
C PHE A 13 -7.74 -6.10 23.49
N GLY A 14 -8.25 -5.34 22.52
CA GLY A 14 -9.46 -4.56 22.71
C GLY A 14 -10.15 -4.21 21.39
N THR A 15 -11.13 -3.31 21.46
CA THR A 15 -12.00 -2.94 20.33
C THR A 15 -11.23 -2.47 19.10
N LYS A 16 -10.07 -1.81 19.30
CA LYS A 16 -9.23 -1.35 18.19
C LYS A 16 -8.60 -2.50 17.42
N GLN A 17 -8.11 -3.53 18.12
CA GLN A 17 -7.51 -4.72 17.49
C GLN A 17 -8.57 -5.54 16.76
N LEU A 18 -9.77 -5.67 17.34
CA LEU A 18 -10.90 -6.30 16.66
C LEU A 18 -11.31 -5.53 15.40
N ALA A 19 -11.43 -4.21 15.48
CA ALA A 19 -11.71 -3.38 14.30
C ALA A 19 -10.62 -3.48 13.23
N TRP A 20 -9.36 -3.67 13.64
CA TRP A 20 -8.25 -3.95 12.75
C TRP A 20 -8.37 -5.34 12.10
N MET A 21 -8.63 -6.39 12.88
CA MET A 21 -8.82 -7.76 12.36
C MET A 21 -10.01 -7.85 11.39
N VAL A 22 -11.13 -7.20 11.70
CA VAL A 22 -12.28 -7.12 10.80
C VAL A 22 -11.87 -6.42 9.50
N HIS A 23 -11.09 -5.34 9.61
CA HIS A 23 -10.64 -4.62 8.43
C HIS A 23 -9.71 -5.45 7.54
N THR A 24 -8.73 -6.15 8.13
CA THR A 24 -7.82 -7.00 7.38
C THR A 24 -8.53 -8.20 6.76
N GLY A 25 -9.50 -8.77 7.47
CA GLY A 25 -10.38 -9.83 6.97
C GLY A 25 -11.20 -9.39 5.76
N VAL A 26 -11.83 -8.21 5.82
CA VAL A 26 -12.60 -7.65 4.69
C VAL A 26 -11.71 -7.44 3.46
N ILE A 27 -10.51 -6.88 3.64
CA ILE A 27 -9.59 -6.69 2.51
C ILE A 27 -9.12 -8.02 1.94
N GLY A 28 -8.81 -8.99 2.80
CA GLY A 28 -8.47 -10.35 2.37
C GLY A 28 -9.59 -10.97 1.53
N ALA A 29 -10.84 -10.82 1.95
CA ALA A 29 -12.01 -11.32 1.20
C ALA A 29 -12.17 -10.62 -0.16
N VAL A 30 -11.89 -9.32 -0.27
CA VAL A 30 -11.94 -8.58 -1.53
C VAL A 30 -10.84 -9.03 -2.51
N ILE A 31 -9.65 -9.38 -2.00
CA ILE A 31 -8.51 -9.81 -2.82
C ILE A 31 -8.58 -11.30 -3.14
N ALA A 32 -9.29 -12.10 -2.35
CA ALA A 32 -9.36 -13.55 -2.48
C ALA A 32 -9.72 -14.03 -3.92
N PRO A 33 -10.71 -13.46 -4.64
CA PRO A 33 -10.99 -13.85 -6.01
C PRO A 33 -9.79 -13.69 -6.95
N MET A 34 -9.01 -12.61 -6.80
CA MET A 34 -7.80 -12.41 -7.60
C MET A 34 -6.72 -13.44 -7.28
N CYS A 35 -6.53 -13.77 -6.00
CA CYS A 35 -5.58 -14.79 -5.58
C CYS A 35 -5.97 -16.19 -6.08
N LEU A 36 -7.26 -16.52 -6.02
CA LEU A 36 -7.78 -17.80 -6.53
C LEU A 36 -7.60 -17.92 -8.05
N LEU A 37 -7.86 -16.85 -8.81
CA LEU A 37 -7.63 -16.81 -10.25
C LEU A 37 -6.15 -16.89 -10.63
N ALA A 38 -5.28 -16.28 -9.82
CA ALA A 38 -3.83 -16.30 -10.06
C ALA A 38 -3.18 -17.65 -9.74
N GLY A 39 -3.80 -18.47 -8.88
CA GLY A 39 -3.27 -19.77 -8.48
C GLY A 39 -1.84 -19.66 -7.89
N PRO A 40 -0.87 -20.49 -8.35
CA PRO A 40 0.50 -20.45 -7.83
C PRO A 40 1.24 -19.10 -8.02
N LEU A 41 0.78 -18.24 -8.95
CA LEU A 41 1.36 -16.92 -9.16
C LEU A 41 1.16 -16.01 -7.94
N ALA A 42 0.10 -16.22 -7.15
CA ALA A 42 -0.15 -15.45 -5.93
C ALA A 42 0.99 -15.57 -4.92
N ILE A 43 1.52 -16.78 -4.72
CA ILE A 43 2.64 -17.04 -3.81
C ILE A 43 3.92 -16.36 -4.31
N ARG A 44 4.16 -16.37 -5.63
CA ARG A 44 5.32 -15.68 -6.23
C ARG A 44 5.21 -14.17 -6.05
N ALA A 45 4.04 -13.60 -6.33
CA ALA A 45 3.78 -12.18 -6.12
C ALA A 45 3.95 -11.78 -4.65
N ALA A 46 3.52 -12.64 -3.71
CA ALA A 46 3.69 -12.41 -2.28
C ALA A 46 5.18 -12.34 -1.89
N TRP A 47 6.01 -13.27 -2.39
CA TRP A 47 7.46 -13.24 -2.15
C TRP A 47 8.14 -12.02 -2.76
N TYR A 48 7.79 -11.62 -3.98
CA TYR A 48 8.31 -10.39 -4.57
C TYR A 48 7.89 -9.15 -3.79
N THR A 49 6.64 -9.11 -3.33
CA THR A 49 6.15 -8.02 -2.49
C THR A 49 6.91 -7.98 -1.16
N ALA A 50 7.14 -9.13 -0.51
CA ALA A 50 7.91 -9.21 0.72
C ALA A 50 9.35 -8.69 0.53
N GLY A 51 9.99 -9.03 -0.59
CA GLY A 51 11.32 -8.51 -0.93
C GLY A 51 11.32 -6.98 -1.16
N VAL A 52 10.35 -6.47 -1.92
CA VAL A 52 10.21 -5.01 -2.19
C VAL A 52 9.92 -4.25 -0.90
N VAL A 53 8.91 -4.67 -0.14
CA VAL A 53 8.50 -4.03 1.12
C VAL A 53 9.64 -4.08 2.14
N GLY A 54 10.28 -5.24 2.30
CA GLY A 54 11.41 -5.40 3.21
C GLY A 54 12.61 -4.54 2.81
N GLY A 55 12.99 -4.55 1.53
CA GLY A 55 14.09 -3.74 1.00
C GLY A 55 13.84 -2.24 1.13
N LEU A 56 12.65 -1.77 0.75
CA LEU A 56 12.27 -0.35 0.89
C LEU A 56 12.21 0.06 2.36
N SER A 57 11.64 -0.76 3.24
CA SER A 57 11.61 -0.47 4.68
C SER A 57 13.02 -0.34 5.26
N ALA A 58 13.96 -1.20 4.86
CA ALA A 58 15.35 -1.10 5.28
C ALA A 58 16.00 0.21 4.80
N VAL A 59 15.74 0.62 3.56
CA VAL A 59 16.22 1.91 3.03
C VAL A 59 15.60 3.09 3.80
N ALA A 60 14.31 3.04 4.12
CA ALA A 60 13.62 4.09 4.86
C ALA A 60 14.20 4.30 6.26
N VAL A 61 14.55 3.22 6.96
CA VAL A 61 15.20 3.26 8.29
C VAL A 61 16.57 3.91 8.22
N CYS A 62 17.32 3.69 7.14
CA CYS A 62 18.66 4.26 6.96
C CYS A 62 18.65 5.67 6.34
N ALA A 63 17.54 6.15 5.80
CA ALA A 63 17.48 7.39 5.04
C ALA A 63 17.18 8.62 5.94
N PRO A 64 17.81 9.79 5.71
CA PRO A 64 17.55 11.01 6.48
C PRO A 64 16.10 11.50 6.30
N SER A 65 15.39 11.72 7.41
CA SER A 65 13.94 11.95 7.46
C SER A 65 13.48 13.33 6.98
N ASP A 66 14.39 14.29 6.79
CA ASP A 66 14.02 15.69 6.45
C ASP A 66 13.61 15.89 4.99
N LYS A 67 14.04 15.02 4.06
CA LYS A 67 13.65 15.16 2.65
C LYS A 67 12.26 14.63 2.34
N PHE A 68 11.74 13.69 3.12
CA PHE A 68 10.51 12.97 2.76
C PHE A 68 9.23 13.72 3.15
N LEU A 69 9.26 14.59 4.16
CA LEU A 69 8.13 15.48 4.48
C LEU A 69 7.79 16.44 3.31
N ASN A 70 8.81 16.92 2.60
CA ASN A 70 8.66 17.74 1.39
C ASN A 70 8.21 16.92 0.16
N MET A 71 8.21 15.59 0.25
CA MET A 71 7.82 14.71 -0.85
C MET A 71 6.30 14.43 -0.90
N THR A 72 5.55 14.89 0.11
CA THR A 72 4.07 14.81 0.14
C THR A 72 3.40 15.43 -1.08
N GLY A 73 3.90 16.57 -1.57
CA GLY A 73 3.36 17.24 -2.75
C GLY A 73 3.46 16.40 -4.03
N PRO A 74 4.67 15.99 -4.45
CA PRO A 74 4.85 15.10 -5.60
C PRO A 74 4.10 13.76 -5.48
N LEU A 75 4.09 13.14 -4.30
CA LEU A 75 3.37 11.88 -4.07
C LEU A 75 1.85 12.05 -4.22
N ALA A 76 1.28 13.16 -3.74
CA ALA A 76 -0.14 13.45 -3.90
C ALA A 76 -0.53 13.69 -5.37
N ILE A 77 0.31 14.40 -6.13
CA ILE A 77 0.11 14.62 -7.58
C ILE A 77 0.15 13.27 -8.31
N GLY A 78 1.15 12.44 -8.03
CA GLY A 78 1.25 11.10 -8.62
C GLY A 78 0.04 10.23 -8.28
N LEU A 79 -0.48 10.32 -7.05
CA LEU A 79 -1.66 9.56 -6.63
C LEU A 79 -2.88 9.99 -7.44
N GLY A 80 -3.05 11.29 -7.70
CA GLY A 80 -4.08 11.81 -8.58
C GLY A 80 -3.97 11.23 -10.00
N VAL A 81 -2.77 11.18 -10.57
CA VAL A 81 -2.54 10.60 -11.91
C VAL A 81 -2.85 9.11 -11.95
N VAL A 82 -2.43 8.35 -10.93
CA VAL A 82 -2.70 6.91 -10.84
C VAL A 82 -4.19 6.66 -10.61
N PHE A 83 -4.87 7.51 -9.84
CA PHE A 83 -6.30 7.40 -9.58
C PHE A 83 -7.12 7.68 -10.85
N VAL A 84 -6.83 8.77 -11.57
CA VAL A 84 -7.49 9.11 -12.83
C VAL A 84 -7.23 8.05 -13.89
N SER A 85 -6.01 7.52 -13.98
CA SER A 85 -5.70 6.43 -14.92
C SER A 85 -6.38 5.11 -14.56
N SER A 86 -6.53 4.81 -13.27
CA SER A 86 -7.31 3.65 -12.80
C SER A 86 -8.79 3.78 -13.19
N LEU A 87 -9.41 4.94 -12.96
CA LEU A 87 -10.80 5.20 -13.38
C LEU A 87 -10.95 5.14 -14.90
N GLY A 88 -10.04 5.77 -15.65
CA GLY A 88 -10.06 5.74 -17.12
C GLY A 88 -9.93 4.33 -17.69
N SER A 89 -9.14 3.47 -17.05
CA SER A 89 -8.99 2.06 -17.46
C SER A 89 -10.24 1.19 -17.23
N MET A 90 -11.20 1.63 -16.40
CA MET A 90 -12.48 0.95 -16.22
C MET A 90 -13.45 1.19 -17.38
N PHE A 91 -13.36 2.35 -18.02
CA PHE A 91 -14.24 2.75 -19.13
C PHE A 91 -13.63 2.50 -20.50
N LEU A 92 -12.30 2.41 -20.60
CA LEU A 92 -11.59 2.19 -21.86
C LEU A 92 -11.01 0.76 -21.93
N PRO A 93 -11.35 -0.03 -22.96
CA PRO A 93 -10.80 -1.36 -23.12
C PRO A 93 -9.27 -1.32 -23.21
N PRO A 94 -8.55 -2.24 -22.53
CA PRO A 94 -7.09 -2.32 -22.59
C PRO A 94 -6.57 -2.72 -23.99
N THR A 95 -7.45 -3.03 -24.94
CA THR A 95 -7.13 -3.29 -26.35
C THR A 95 -6.90 -2.01 -27.17
N THR A 96 -7.36 -0.85 -26.67
CA THR A 96 -7.12 0.45 -27.32
C THR A 96 -5.78 1.02 -26.88
N ALA A 97 -5.08 1.77 -27.75
CA ALA A 97 -3.78 2.37 -27.40
C ALA A 97 -3.86 3.27 -26.15
N LEU A 98 -4.95 4.03 -26.02
CA LEU A 98 -5.21 4.84 -24.83
C LEU A 98 -5.55 3.99 -23.60
N GLY A 99 -6.37 2.94 -23.73
CA GLY A 99 -6.69 2.04 -22.62
C GLY A 99 -5.47 1.25 -22.12
N ALA A 100 -4.61 0.77 -23.03
CA ALA A 100 -3.34 0.13 -22.70
C ALA A 100 -2.37 1.11 -22.01
N GLY A 101 -2.31 2.35 -22.49
CA GLY A 101 -1.55 3.43 -21.86
C GLY A 101 -2.02 3.70 -20.43
N LEU A 102 -3.33 3.90 -20.22
CA LEU A 102 -3.89 4.12 -18.89
C LEU A 102 -3.70 2.93 -17.95
N TYR A 103 -3.83 1.70 -18.46
CA TYR A 103 -3.59 0.48 -17.68
C TYR A 103 -2.11 0.32 -17.28
N SER A 104 -1.17 0.67 -18.17
CA SER A 104 0.26 0.64 -17.83
C SER A 104 0.66 1.74 -16.83
N ILE A 105 0.13 2.96 -16.98
CA ILE A 105 0.34 4.05 -16.02
C ILE A 105 -0.26 3.67 -14.67
N SER A 106 -1.47 3.11 -14.68
CA SER A 106 -2.09 2.67 -13.44
C SER A 106 -1.20 1.61 -12.81
N LEU A 107 -0.87 0.51 -13.47
CA LEU A 107 -0.05 -0.58 -12.92
C LEU A 107 1.35 -0.18 -12.50
N TYR A 108 2.20 0.25 -13.44
CA TYR A 108 3.63 0.50 -13.21
C TYR A 108 3.86 1.84 -12.51
N GLY A 109 3.13 2.89 -12.92
CA GLY A 109 3.19 4.19 -12.25
C GLY A 109 2.66 4.09 -10.82
N GLY A 110 1.55 3.38 -10.62
CA GLY A 110 1.05 3.06 -9.29
C GLY A 110 2.03 2.24 -8.46
N LEU A 111 2.70 1.24 -9.04
CA LEU A 111 3.67 0.41 -8.30
C LEU A 111 4.82 1.27 -7.75
N LEU A 112 5.39 2.16 -8.58
CA LEU A 112 6.43 3.11 -8.15
C LEU A 112 5.90 4.06 -7.08
N LEU A 113 4.68 4.56 -7.26
CA LEU A 113 4.05 5.48 -6.34
C LEU A 113 3.81 4.86 -4.95
N PHE A 114 3.22 3.67 -4.87
CA PHE A 114 2.98 2.99 -3.60
C PHE A 114 4.28 2.51 -2.95
N SER A 115 5.32 2.22 -3.73
CA SER A 115 6.67 2.01 -3.21
C SER A 115 7.23 3.29 -2.56
N GLY A 116 6.98 4.46 -3.16
CA GLY A 116 7.29 5.77 -2.59
C GLY A 116 6.46 6.08 -1.33
N PHE A 117 5.16 5.76 -1.32
CA PHE A 117 4.31 5.91 -0.13
C PHE A 117 4.79 5.04 1.02
N LEU A 118 5.17 3.80 0.74
CA LEU A 118 5.72 2.92 1.76
C LEU A 118 6.97 3.51 2.42
N LEU A 119 7.90 4.06 1.62
CA LEU A 119 9.07 4.77 2.14
C LEU A 119 8.67 5.97 3.01
N TYR A 120 7.77 6.80 2.48
CA TYR A 120 7.29 8.00 3.17
C TYR A 120 6.60 7.68 4.49
N ASP A 121 5.68 6.71 4.49
CA ASP A 121 4.91 6.32 5.67
C ASP A 121 5.79 5.61 6.70
N THR A 122 6.76 4.80 6.27
CA THR A 122 7.75 4.20 7.17
C THR A 122 8.52 5.28 7.92
N GLN A 123 9.01 6.29 7.22
CA GLN A 123 9.70 7.40 7.87
C GLN A 123 8.79 8.27 8.72
N ARG A 124 7.54 8.51 8.30
CA ARG A 124 6.56 9.24 9.10
C ARG A 124 6.33 8.55 10.44
N ILE A 125 6.26 7.22 10.45
CA ILE A 125 6.06 6.42 11.66
C ILE A 125 7.31 6.46 12.55
N ILE A 126 8.50 6.32 11.97
CA ILE A 126 9.77 6.43 12.72
C ILE A 126 9.86 7.80 13.38
N ARG A 127 9.66 8.88 12.62
CA ARG A 127 9.73 10.25 13.13
C ARG A 127 8.66 10.51 14.19
N ALA A 128 7.45 9.98 14.00
CA ALA A 128 6.38 10.06 15.01
C ALA A 128 6.70 9.29 16.29
N ALA A 129 7.47 8.19 16.20
CA ALA A 129 7.94 7.44 17.36
C ALA A 129 9.10 8.15 18.08
N GLU A 130 10.05 8.74 17.34
CA GLU A 130 11.19 9.48 17.89
C GLU A 130 10.78 10.80 18.55
N THR A 131 9.83 11.52 17.97
CA THR A 131 9.34 12.81 18.49
C THR A 131 8.25 12.64 19.55
N TYR A 132 7.87 11.42 19.90
CA TYR A 132 6.79 11.18 20.86
C TYR A 132 7.20 11.62 22.27
N PRO A 133 6.48 12.56 22.91
CA PRO A 133 6.81 13.01 24.25
C PRO A 133 6.64 11.87 25.26
N GLN A 134 7.62 11.69 26.16
CA GLN A 134 7.54 10.73 27.28
C GLN A 134 6.30 10.97 28.17
N TYR A 135 5.80 12.20 28.23
CA TYR A 135 4.57 12.61 28.94
C TYR A 135 3.51 13.15 27.97
N SER A 136 3.04 12.30 27.07
CA SER A 136 1.90 12.62 26.19
C SER A 136 0.58 12.19 26.84
N ALA A 137 -0.42 13.07 26.85
CA ALA A 137 -1.77 12.79 27.35
C ALA A 137 -2.51 11.68 26.58
N ARG A 138 -2.01 11.30 25.40
CA ARG A 138 -2.49 10.14 24.63
C ARG A 138 -1.34 9.15 24.42
N PRO A 139 -1.57 7.83 24.52
CA PRO A 139 -0.55 6.85 24.16
C PRO A 139 -0.31 6.83 22.65
N PHE A 140 0.94 6.55 22.22
CA PHE A 140 1.27 6.37 20.81
C PHE A 140 0.42 5.23 20.24
N ASP A 141 -0.10 5.43 19.03
CA ASP A 141 -1.04 4.51 18.41
C ASP A 141 -0.38 3.73 17.26
N PRO A 142 0.29 2.60 17.56
CA PRO A 142 1.02 1.82 16.56
C PRO A 142 0.07 1.16 15.55
N VAL A 143 -1.18 0.90 15.94
CA VAL A 143 -2.18 0.31 15.05
C VAL A 143 -2.55 1.31 13.97
N ASN A 144 -2.87 2.56 14.34
CA ASN A 144 -3.21 3.59 13.36
C ASN A 144 -2.04 3.92 12.41
N ALA A 145 -0.81 3.93 12.95
CA ALA A 145 0.42 4.10 12.19
C ALA A 145 0.59 2.99 11.14
N SER A 146 0.47 1.72 11.53
CA SER A 146 0.69 0.57 10.63
C SER A 146 -0.38 0.40 9.54
N ILE A 147 -1.57 0.99 9.68
CA ILE A 147 -2.63 0.91 8.66
C ILE A 147 -2.15 1.39 7.29
N SER A 148 -1.34 2.45 7.24
CA SER A 148 -0.96 3.04 5.96
C SER A 148 0.10 2.19 5.24
N ILE A 149 1.13 1.70 5.95
CA ILE A 149 2.08 0.71 5.43
C ILE A 149 1.37 -0.56 4.93
N TYR A 150 0.38 -1.05 5.69
CA TYR A 150 -0.40 -2.21 5.28
C TYR A 150 -1.14 -1.99 3.95
N MET A 151 -1.75 -0.82 3.77
CA MET A 151 -2.43 -0.47 2.52
C MET A 151 -1.47 -0.37 1.35
N ASP A 152 -0.30 0.25 1.54
CA ASP A 152 0.72 0.33 0.50
C ASP A 152 1.23 -1.05 0.10
N THR A 153 1.46 -1.92 1.09
CA THR A 153 1.87 -3.31 0.88
C THR A 153 0.86 -4.08 0.02
N ILE A 154 -0.43 -3.94 0.31
CA ILE A 154 -1.50 -4.55 -0.49
C ILE A 154 -1.54 -3.99 -1.90
N ASN A 155 -1.43 -2.66 -2.05
CA ASN A 155 -1.46 -2.02 -3.34
C ASN A 155 -0.28 -2.49 -4.22
N ILE A 156 0.91 -2.63 -3.63
CA ILE A 156 2.09 -3.22 -4.30
C ILE A 156 1.80 -4.67 -4.69
N PHE A 157 1.27 -5.48 -3.77
CA PHE A 157 0.95 -6.89 -4.03
C PHE A 157 -0.01 -7.08 -5.20
N VAL A 158 -1.17 -6.39 -5.20
CA VAL A 158 -2.18 -6.50 -6.24
C VAL A 158 -1.61 -6.12 -7.61
N ARG A 159 -0.71 -5.11 -7.65
CA ARG A 159 -0.06 -4.66 -8.89
C ARG A 159 0.97 -5.65 -9.40
N ILE A 160 1.83 -6.18 -8.52
CA ILE A 160 2.78 -7.25 -8.88
C ILE A 160 2.01 -8.47 -9.39
N LEU A 161 0.93 -8.87 -8.70
CA LEU A 161 0.08 -9.98 -9.11
C LEU A 161 -0.54 -9.73 -10.49
N ALA A 162 -1.08 -8.53 -10.74
CA ALA A 162 -1.64 -8.16 -12.03
C ALA A 162 -0.60 -8.18 -13.16
N ILE A 163 0.63 -7.73 -12.89
CA ILE A 163 1.76 -7.79 -13.84
C ILE A 163 2.11 -9.25 -14.17
N LEU A 164 2.20 -10.12 -13.15
CA LEU A 164 2.47 -11.55 -13.35
C LEU A 164 1.37 -12.23 -14.16
N MET A 165 0.10 -11.96 -13.85
CA MET A 165 -1.05 -12.50 -14.59
C MET A 165 -1.16 -11.98 -16.04
N GLY A 166 -0.71 -10.75 -16.30
CA GLY A 166 -0.65 -10.18 -17.64
C GLY A 166 0.50 -10.76 -18.48
N GLY A 167 1.65 -10.99 -17.85
CA GLY A 167 2.83 -11.61 -18.49
C GLY A 167 2.61 -13.08 -18.87
N ASP A 168 1.90 -13.85 -18.03
CA ASP A 168 1.61 -15.27 -18.29
C ASP A 168 0.61 -15.45 -19.47
N ARG A 169 -0.36 -14.54 -19.59
CA ARG A 169 -1.32 -14.51 -20.71
C ARG A 169 -0.70 -14.21 -22.07
N LYS A 170 0.45 -13.52 -22.11
CA LYS A 170 1.17 -13.19 -23.36
C LYS A 170 2.13 -14.30 -23.79
N ARG A 171 2.43 -15.26 -22.91
CA ARG A 171 3.32 -16.41 -23.17
C ARG A 171 2.59 -17.67 -23.63
N ARG A 172 1.26 -17.73 -23.47
CA ARG A 172 0.38 -18.74 -24.06
C ARG A 172 -0.21 -18.21 -25.37
#